data_AF-A0A351SKB9-F1
#
_entry.id   AF-A0A351SKB9-F1
#
_cell.length_a   1.000
_cell.length_b   1.000
_cell.length_c   1.000
_cell.angle_alpha   90.00
_cell.angle_beta   90.00
_cell.angle_gamma   90.00
#
_symmetry.space_group_name_H-M   'P 1'
#
loop_
_entity.id
_entity.type
_entity.pdbx_description
1 polymer ?
#
loop_
_entity_poly.entity_id
_entity_poly.type
_entity_poly.pdbx_seq_one_letter_code
_entity_poly.pdbx_strand_id
1 'polypeptide(L)'
;MKKTDEELQHYLSANIEISRFTDTFFDFSIPSELTQNNANTYDGDHFFPAVNDHIVAVLNGEPLQYGLRVDAHTEHNYRSTFLNALENFKRTEAAVPLSIKREQQ
;
A
#
# COMPACT_ATOMS: atom_id res chain seq x y z
N MET A 1 -4.73 22.22 -10.47
CA MET A 1 -4.51 21.15 -11.46
C MET A 1 -4.12 19.90 -10.71
N LYS A 2 -4.88 18.81 -10.89
CA LYS A 2 -4.80 17.52 -10.18
C LYS A 2 -3.49 16.79 -10.50
N LYS A 3 -2.41 17.03 -9.77
CA LYS A 3 -1.14 16.31 -9.96
C LYS A 3 -1.19 14.83 -9.52
N THR A 4 -2.14 14.48 -8.65
CA THR A 4 -2.19 13.17 -7.98
C THR A 4 -2.53 11.98 -8.88
N ASP A 5 -3.42 12.16 -9.86
CA ASP A 5 -3.89 11.03 -10.68
C ASP A 5 -2.83 10.60 -11.70
N GLU A 6 -2.14 11.57 -12.31
CA GLU A 6 -1.07 11.31 -13.27
C GLU A 6 0.17 10.72 -12.59
N GLU A 7 0.55 11.25 -11.42
CA GLU A 7 1.64 10.71 -10.59
C GLU A 7 1.34 9.26 -10.17
N LEU A 8 0.11 8.96 -9.76
CA LEU A 8 -0.31 7.60 -9.43
C LEU A 8 -0.26 6.68 -10.66
N GLN A 9 -0.77 7.12 -11.81
CA GLN A 9 -0.69 6.29 -13.01
C GLN A 9 0.76 6.01 -13.42
N HIS A 10 1.64 7.01 -13.29
CA HIS A 10 3.06 6.86 -13.56
C HIS A 10 3.72 5.88 -12.59
N TYR A 11 3.44 5.99 -11.29
CA TYR A 11 3.90 5.06 -10.26
C TYR A 11 3.53 3.62 -10.59
N LEU A 12 2.25 3.37 -10.91
CA LEU A 12 1.78 2.03 -11.25
C LEU A 12 2.41 1.49 -12.54
N SER A 13 2.59 2.34 -13.56
CA SER A 13 3.33 1.96 -14.77
C SER A 13 4.77 1.57 -14.46
N ALA A 14 5.46 2.39 -13.66
CA ALA A 14 6.86 2.18 -13.32
C ALA A 14 7.08 0.85 -12.58
N ASN A 15 6.21 0.52 -11.62
CA ASN A 15 6.27 -0.76 -10.92
C ASN A 15 6.12 -1.96 -11.86
N ILE A 16 5.22 -1.87 -12.85
CA ILE A 16 5.05 -2.92 -13.87
C ILE A 16 6.26 -3.04 -14.79
N GLU A 17 6.85 -1.92 -15.20
CA GLU A 17 8.06 -1.96 -16.03
C GLU A 17 9.23 -2.55 -15.24
N ILE A 18 9.44 -2.14 -13.98
CA ILE A 18 10.49 -2.68 -13.12
C ILE A 18 10.30 -4.18 -12.90
N SER A 19 9.05 -4.64 -12.66
CA SER A 19 8.77 -6.06 -12.40
C SER A 19 9.10 -6.98 -13.58
N ARG A 20 9.24 -6.44 -14.81
CA ARG A 20 9.67 -7.22 -15.98
C ARG A 20 11.17 -7.54 -15.98
N PHE A 21 11.96 -6.83 -15.18
CA PHE A 21 13.42 -7.00 -15.09
C PHE A 21 13.86 -7.77 -13.84
N THR A 22 12.93 -8.26 -13.02
CA THR A 22 13.22 -9.01 -11.79
C THR A 22 12.43 -10.32 -11.76
N ASP A 23 12.98 -11.34 -11.09
CA ASP A 23 12.30 -12.65 -10.97
C ASP A 23 11.07 -12.58 -10.06
N THR A 24 11.08 -11.66 -9.11
CA THR A 24 9.97 -11.40 -8.19
C THR A 24 9.97 -9.92 -7.84
N PHE A 25 8.79 -9.31 -7.80
CA PHE A 25 8.61 -7.90 -7.44
C PHE A 25 7.36 -7.74 -6.59
N PHE A 26 7.53 -7.18 -5.39
CA PHE A 26 6.44 -6.92 -4.47
C PHE A 26 6.21 -5.42 -4.32
N ASP A 27 4.94 -5.02 -4.27
CA ASP A 27 4.51 -3.68 -3.88
C ASP A 27 3.78 -3.75 -2.55
N PHE A 28 4.42 -3.25 -1.49
CA PHE A 28 3.86 -3.16 -0.13
C PHE A 28 3.22 -1.79 0.17
N SER A 29 3.19 -0.88 -0.81
CA SER A 29 2.58 0.45 -0.66
C SER A 29 1.05 0.42 -0.81
N ILE A 30 0.50 -0.66 -1.37
CA ILE A 30 -0.95 -0.83 -1.51
C ILE A 30 -1.64 -0.70 -0.14
N PRO A 31 -2.73 0.09 -0.04
CA PRO A 31 -3.49 0.19 1.20
C PRO A 31 -4.03 -1.17 1.66
N SER A 32 -3.81 -1.49 2.94
CA SER A 32 -4.22 -2.74 3.60
C SER A 32 -4.55 -2.47 5.06
N GLU A 33 -5.14 -3.43 5.77
CA GLU A 33 -5.39 -3.29 7.22
C GLU A 33 -4.10 -2.97 8.01
N LEU A 34 -2.98 -3.56 7.59
CA LEU A 34 -1.68 -3.34 8.23
C LEU A 34 -1.16 -1.91 7.96
N THR A 35 -1.24 -1.45 6.71
CA THR A 35 -0.68 -0.15 6.30
C THR A 35 -1.58 1.04 6.61
N GLN A 36 -2.86 0.80 6.93
CA GLN A 36 -3.82 1.85 7.27
C GLN A 36 -3.95 2.12 8.77
N ASN A 37 -3.44 1.23 9.62
CA ASN A 37 -3.55 1.37 11.06
C ASN A 37 -2.41 2.24 11.61
N ASN A 38 -2.71 3.49 11.98
CA ASN A 38 -1.73 4.40 12.59
C ASN A 38 -1.17 3.88 13.92
N ALA A 39 -1.83 2.94 14.60
CA ALA A 39 -1.23 2.27 15.78
C ALA A 39 -0.01 1.42 15.41
N ASN A 40 0.20 1.15 14.11
CA ASN A 40 1.38 0.46 13.61
C ASN A 40 2.52 1.43 13.25
N THR A 41 2.37 2.74 13.46
CA THR A 41 3.43 3.74 13.23
C THR A 41 3.96 4.32 14.54
N TYR A 42 5.26 4.64 14.59
CA TYR A 42 5.90 5.17 15.80
C TYR A 42 5.85 6.70 15.91
N ASP A 43 5.61 7.40 14.81
CA ASP A 43 5.50 8.86 14.74
C ASP A 43 4.30 9.35 13.92
N GLY A 44 3.41 8.44 13.52
CA GLY A 44 2.29 8.72 12.62
C GLY A 44 2.55 8.35 11.17
N ASP A 45 3.81 8.33 10.72
CA ASP A 45 4.16 8.17 9.30
C ASP A 45 5.06 6.95 9.02
N HIS A 46 5.86 6.53 9.99
CA HIS A 46 6.80 5.42 9.83
C HIS A 46 6.38 4.20 10.65
N PHE A 47 6.36 3.04 9.99
CA PHE A 47 5.96 1.79 10.63
C PHE A 47 6.98 1.31 11.67
N PHE A 48 6.48 0.66 12.73
CA PHE A 48 7.33 -0.03 13.70
C PHE A 48 8.15 -1.16 13.04
N PRO A 49 9.32 -1.53 13.60
CA PRO A 49 10.08 -2.68 13.12
C PRO A 49 9.27 -3.97 12.99
N ALA A 50 8.33 -4.22 13.90
CA ALA A 50 7.44 -5.39 13.85
C ALA A 50 6.60 -5.46 12.57
N VAL A 51 6.28 -4.32 11.94
CA VAL A 51 5.59 -4.28 10.65
C VAL A 51 6.52 -4.72 9.52
N ASN A 52 7.77 -4.27 9.57
CA ASN A 52 8.80 -4.64 8.59
C ASN A 52 9.14 -6.13 8.67
N ASP A 53 9.01 -6.76 9.83
CA ASP A 53 9.19 -8.22 9.98
C ASP A 53 8.21 -9.00 9.08
N HIS A 54 7.02 -8.48 8.81
CA HIS A 54 6.11 -9.11 7.86
C HIS A 54 6.60 -8.99 6.40
N ILE A 55 7.23 -7.88 6.01
CA ILE A 55 7.89 -7.74 4.70
C ILE A 55 9.00 -8.80 4.60
N VAL A 56 9.85 -8.89 5.62
CA VAL A 56 10.96 -9.84 5.66
C VAL A 56 10.47 -11.29 5.57
N ALA A 57 9.38 -11.63 6.26
CA ALA A 57 8.76 -12.95 6.18
C ALA A 57 8.36 -13.31 4.73
N VAL A 58 7.69 -12.39 4.03
CA VAL A 58 7.31 -12.58 2.61
C VAL A 58 8.54 -12.75 1.72
N LEU A 59 9.59 -11.95 1.93
CA LEU A 59 10.84 -12.06 1.18
C LEU A 59 11.56 -13.40 1.44
N ASN A 60 11.34 -14.02 2.61
CA ASN A 60 11.85 -15.35 2.95
C ASN A 60 10.95 -16.50 2.46
N GLY A 61 9.87 -16.21 1.72
CA GLY A 61 9.00 -17.20 1.11
C GLY A 61 7.74 -17.55 1.91
N GLU A 62 7.44 -16.84 3.00
CA GLU A 62 6.16 -16.97 3.67
C GLU A 62 5.01 -16.46 2.78
N PRO A 63 3.78 -16.97 2.96
CA PRO A 63 2.63 -16.51 2.19
C PRO A 63 2.40 -14.99 2.30
N LEU A 64 2.08 -14.37 1.17
CA LEU A 64 1.77 -12.94 1.09
C LEU A 64 0.46 -12.64 1.83
N GLN A 65 0.55 -12.02 3.01
CA GLN A 65 -0.63 -11.62 3.79
C GLN A 65 -1.11 -10.19 3.49
N TYR A 66 -0.22 -9.33 2.98
CA TYR A 66 -0.52 -7.98 2.50
C TYR A 66 0.54 -7.59 1.44
N GLY A 67 0.27 -6.52 0.70
CA GLY A 67 1.06 -6.19 -0.49
C GLY A 67 0.53 -6.89 -1.73
N LEU A 68 1.19 -6.67 -2.86
CA LEU A 68 0.93 -7.37 -4.12
C LEU A 68 2.21 -7.90 -4.72
N ARG A 69 2.16 -9.12 -5.27
CA ARG A 69 3.23 -9.67 -6.11
C ARG A 69 3.01 -9.22 -7.55
N VAL A 70 3.61 -8.10 -7.94
CA VAL A 70 3.36 -7.40 -9.20
C VAL A 70 3.72 -8.27 -10.41
N ASP A 71 4.81 -9.03 -10.36
CA ASP A 71 5.24 -9.92 -11.45
C ASP A 71 4.24 -11.04 -11.77
N ALA A 72 3.37 -11.38 -10.80
CA ALA A 72 2.33 -12.39 -10.97
C ALA A 72 1.01 -11.81 -11.53
N HIS A 73 0.95 -10.51 -11.83
CA HIS A 73 -0.25 -9.85 -12.34
C HIS A 73 -0.07 -9.33 -13.77
N THR A 74 -1.16 -9.31 -14.53
CA THR A 74 -1.24 -8.44 -15.70
C THR A 74 -1.28 -6.98 -15.22
N GLU A 75 -0.82 -6.06 -16.06
CA GLU A 75 -0.90 -4.62 -15.77
C GLU A 75 -2.31 -4.18 -15.37
N HIS A 76 -3.32 -4.66 -16.09
CA HIS A 76 -4.73 -4.36 -15.79
C HIS A 76 -5.14 -4.85 -14.40
N ASN A 77 -4.75 -6.08 -14.03
CA ASN A 77 -5.11 -6.66 -12.74
C ASN A 77 -4.41 -5.96 -11.58
N TYR A 78 -3.12 -5.64 -11.74
CA TYR A 78 -2.36 -4.88 -10.75
C TYR A 78 -2.97 -3.49 -10.53
N ARG A 79 -3.20 -2.72 -11.60
CA ARG A 79 -3.79 -1.38 -11.51
C ARG A 79 -5.17 -1.41 -10.88
N SER A 80 -6.05 -2.30 -11.33
CA SER A 80 -7.42 -2.38 -10.81
C SER A 80 -7.44 -2.77 -9.33
N THR A 81 -6.58 -3.70 -8.92
CA THR A 81 -6.45 -4.10 -7.50
C THR A 81 -5.98 -2.94 -6.64
N PHE A 82 -4.93 -2.23 -7.06
CA PHE A 82 -4.40 -1.08 -6.33
C PHE A 82 -5.43 0.05 -6.20
N LEU A 83 -6.07 0.42 -7.32
CA LEU A 83 -7.06 1.50 -7.33
C LEU A 83 -8.29 1.16 -6.48
N ASN A 84 -8.74 -0.10 -6.49
CA ASN A 84 -9.84 -0.55 -5.64
C ASN A 84 -9.47 -0.45 -4.15
N ALA A 85 -8.26 -0.87 -3.77
CA ALA A 85 -7.78 -0.74 -2.40
C ALA A 85 -7.70 0.73 -1.96
N LEU A 86 -7.21 1.61 -2.84
CA LEU A 86 -7.14 3.05 -2.59
C LEU A 86 -8.52 3.70 -2.44
N GLU A 87 -9.50 3.33 -3.27
CA GLU A 87 -10.87 3.84 -3.13
C GLU A 87 -11.55 3.34 -1.85
N ASN A 88 -11.27 2.10 -1.43
CA ASN A 88 -11.74 1.57 -0.14
C ASN A 88 -11.12 2.32 1.04
N PHE A 89 -9.83 2.63 0.96
CA PHE A 89 -9.14 3.44 1.96
C PHE A 89 -9.78 4.84 2.10
N LYS A 90 -9.96 5.55 0.98
CA LYS A 90 -10.60 6.89 0.98
C LYS A 90 -12.01 6.87 1.59
N ARG A 91 -12.80 5.82 1.31
CA ARG A 91 -14.13 5.65 1.90
C ARG A 91 -14.08 5.47 3.42
N THR A 92 -13.10 4.71 3.91
CA THR A 92 -12.91 4.45 5.34
C THR A 92 -12.51 5.72 6.08
N GLU A 93 -11.54 6.48 5.55
CA GLU A 93 -11.14 7.81 6.06
C GLU A 93 -12.33 8.79 6.12
N ALA A 94 -13.14 8.85 5.06
CA ALA A 94 -14.30 9.74 5.00
C ALA A 94 -15.43 9.37 5.99
N ALA A 95 -15.45 8.13 6.48
CA ALA A 95 -16.46 7.63 7.41
C ALA A 95 -16.09 7.86 8.90
N VAL A 96 -14.86 8.27 9.21
CA VAL A 96 -14.43 8.58 10.58
C VAL A 96 -14.73 10.06 10.90
N PRO A 97 -15.64 10.37 11.84
CA PRO A 97 -15.96 11.76 12.19
C PRO A 97 -14.72 12.49 12.73
N LEU A 98 -14.51 13.72 12.24
CA LEU A 98 -13.45 14.67 12.65
C LEU A 98 -13.42 15.01 14.15
N SER A 99 -14.38 14.56 14.94
CA SER A 99 -14.51 14.84 16.37
C SER A 99 -13.49 14.11 17.27
N ILE A 100 -12.67 13.19 16.75
CA ILE A 100 -11.66 12.46 17.55
C ILE A 100 -10.26 13.11 17.44
N LYS A 101 -10.01 14.02 16.49
CA LYS A 101 -8.67 14.58 16.25
C LYS A 101 -8.25 15.75 17.16
N ARG A 102 -8.94 16.03 18.28
CA ARG A 102 -8.64 17.19 19.16
C ARG A 102 -8.56 16.89 20.66
N GLU A 103 -8.00 15.77 21.10
CA GLU A 103 -7.74 15.62 22.54
C GLU A 103 -6.42 14.91 22.88
N GLN A 104 -5.36 15.04 22.06
CA GLN A 104 -4.00 14.68 22.49
C GLN A 104 -2.96 15.59 21.82
N GLN A 105 -2.93 16.85 22.26
CA GLN A 105 -1.76 17.74 22.19
C GLN A 105 -1.55 18.38 23.55
#